data_AF-A0A9D9YBS8-F1
#
_entry.id   AF-A0A9D9YBS8-F1
#
_cell.length_a   1.000
_cell.length_b   1.000
_cell.length_c   1.000
_cell.angle_alpha   90.00
_cell.angle_beta   90.00
_cell.angle_gamma   90.00
#
_symmetry.space_group_name_H-M   'P 1'
#
loop_
_entity.id
_entity.type
_entity.pdbx_description
1 polymer ?
#
loop_
_entity_poly.entity_id
_entity_poly.type
_entity_poly.pdbx_seq_one_letter_code
_entity_poly.pdbx_strand_id
1 'polypeptide(L)'
;MGTDNIEQRRKAENKAKRQRAKDARKANTRQPIPNILILTEGHSEKHYFENLKFLLDVQNVTPLKSTYTDSYGVVNQAIKLAKEAKKDGNFFGYIFCVFDLDTVQDKRFLELILNFNKANKDTKIIPVYTFPCIELWFILHYECHTKPFAKTGNKSIGETVKETFISDYCPDYHETNESCISSIAENYKMAIFNANKLFEQQFDVGSINPITTIHQLVLLLIEISDRTNNYTYFDKIADYIVSKINQSK
;
A
#
# COMPACT_ATOMS: atom_id res chain seq x y z
N MET A 1 1.73 -68.00 -15.51
CA MET A 1 1.50 -66.80 -16.35
C MET A 1 0.84 -65.62 -15.59
N GLY A 2 0.80 -65.59 -14.25
CA GLY A 2 0.02 -64.58 -13.50
C GLY A 2 0.81 -63.55 -12.69
N THR A 3 2.12 -63.72 -12.51
CA THR A 3 2.95 -62.91 -11.59
C THR A 3 3.40 -61.58 -12.20
N ASP A 4 3.69 -61.54 -13.49
CA ASP A 4 4.20 -60.34 -14.18
C ASP A 4 3.15 -59.21 -14.24
N ASN A 5 1.88 -59.56 -14.33
CA ASN A 5 0.77 -58.59 -14.35
C ASN A 5 0.56 -57.90 -13.00
N ILE A 6 0.89 -58.59 -11.90
CA ILE A 6 0.75 -58.07 -10.53
C ILE A 6 1.87 -57.08 -10.21
N GLU A 7 3.10 -57.40 -10.61
CA GLU A 7 4.24 -56.49 -10.42
C GLU A 7 4.12 -55.21 -11.25
N GLN A 8 3.65 -55.32 -12.50
CA GLN A 8 3.44 -54.15 -13.36
C GLN A 8 2.36 -53.22 -12.79
N ARG A 9 1.24 -53.76 -12.30
CA ARG A 9 0.20 -52.98 -11.60
C ARG A 9 0.75 -52.28 -10.36
N ARG A 10 1.51 -53.00 -9.52
CA ARG A 10 2.10 -52.42 -8.29
C ARG A 10 3.10 -51.29 -8.59
N LYS A 11 3.89 -51.43 -9.67
CA LYS A 11 4.81 -50.36 -10.13
C LYS A 11 4.05 -49.14 -10.64
N ALA A 12 2.96 -49.34 -11.39
CA ALA A 12 2.12 -48.25 -11.90
C ALA A 12 1.41 -47.48 -10.76
N GLU A 13 0.85 -48.18 -9.78
CA GLU A 13 0.21 -47.56 -8.61
C GLU A 13 1.20 -46.76 -7.76
N ASN A 14 2.40 -47.30 -7.52
CA ASN A 14 3.45 -46.57 -6.79
C ASN A 14 3.93 -45.32 -7.55
N LYS A 15 4.01 -45.38 -8.88
CA LYS A 15 4.33 -44.22 -9.72
C LYS A 15 3.23 -43.16 -9.64
N ALA A 16 1.96 -43.56 -9.72
CA ALA A 16 0.81 -42.66 -9.57
C ALA A 16 0.75 -42.03 -8.16
N LYS A 17 1.05 -42.80 -7.11
CA LYS A 17 1.10 -42.31 -5.73
C LYS A 17 2.24 -41.31 -5.51
N ARG A 18 3.42 -41.56 -6.09
CA ARG A 18 4.54 -40.61 -6.11
C ARG A 18 4.22 -39.33 -6.87
N GLN A 19 3.51 -39.45 -8.00
CA GLN A 19 3.09 -38.29 -8.80
C GLN A 19 2.08 -37.44 -8.03
N ARG A 20 1.03 -38.06 -7.46
CA ARG A 20 0.06 -37.37 -6.58
C ARG A 20 0.73 -36.69 -5.39
N ALA A 21 1.72 -37.33 -4.76
CA ALA A 21 2.49 -36.71 -3.68
C ALA A 21 3.36 -35.53 -4.14
N LYS A 22 3.92 -35.59 -5.36
CA LYS A 22 4.64 -34.47 -5.98
C LYS A 22 3.70 -33.31 -6.32
N ASP A 23 2.54 -33.60 -6.89
CA ASP A 23 1.54 -32.60 -7.26
C ASP A 23 0.91 -31.95 -6.03
N ALA A 24 0.65 -32.73 -4.97
CA ALA A 24 0.23 -32.20 -3.67
C ALA A 24 1.30 -31.32 -3.02
N ARG A 25 2.59 -31.67 -3.13
CA ARG A 25 3.70 -30.81 -2.66
C ARG A 25 3.81 -29.52 -3.48
N LYS A 26 3.61 -29.58 -4.80
CA LYS A 26 3.57 -28.42 -5.70
C LYS A 26 2.36 -27.52 -5.46
N ALA A 27 1.22 -28.10 -5.10
CA ALA A 27 0.02 -27.35 -4.72
C ALA A 27 0.17 -26.67 -3.34
N ASN A 28 1.10 -27.16 -2.51
CA ASN A 28 1.32 -26.70 -1.14
C ASN A 28 2.61 -25.87 -0.97
N THR A 29 3.26 -25.44 -2.06
CA THR A 29 4.31 -24.42 -2.00
C THR A 29 3.65 -23.08 -1.75
N ARG A 30 3.63 -22.66 -0.49
CA ARG A 30 3.20 -21.31 -0.11
C ARG A 30 4.08 -20.29 -0.83
N GLN A 31 3.45 -19.27 -1.42
CA GLN A 31 4.15 -18.11 -1.93
C GLN A 31 4.92 -17.46 -0.78
N PRO A 32 6.18 -17.06 -1.00
CA PRO A 32 6.94 -16.35 0.01
C PRO A 32 6.22 -15.04 0.35
N ILE A 33 6.12 -14.73 1.65
CA ILE A 33 5.58 -13.45 2.10
C ILE A 33 6.59 -12.36 1.69
N PRO A 34 6.18 -11.32 0.94
CA PRO A 34 7.09 -10.30 0.47
C PRO A 34 7.56 -9.42 1.63
N ASN A 35 8.86 -9.08 1.65
CA ASN A 35 9.33 -7.97 2.50
C ASN A 35 8.82 -6.65 1.92
N ILE A 36 8.23 -5.80 2.75
CA ILE A 36 7.59 -4.55 2.33
C ILE A 36 8.28 -3.37 3.02
N LEU A 37 8.66 -2.37 2.23
CA LEU A 37 9.02 -1.05 2.72
C LEU A 37 7.86 -0.09 2.45
N ILE A 38 7.47 0.71 3.44
CA ILE A 38 6.53 1.81 3.26
C ILE A 38 7.29 3.10 3.57
N LEU A 39 7.57 3.89 2.54
CA LEU A 39 8.32 5.14 2.62
C LEU A 39 7.35 6.32 2.61
N THR A 40 7.38 7.15 3.64
CA THR A 40 6.44 8.26 3.86
C THR A 40 7.14 9.63 3.84
N GLU A 41 6.42 10.70 3.50
CA GLU A 41 6.94 12.07 3.59
C GLU A 41 7.00 12.57 5.05
N GLY A 42 5.95 12.33 5.82
CA GLY A 42 5.79 12.80 7.19
C GLY A 42 5.96 11.73 8.28
N HIS A 43 5.89 12.20 9.53
CA HIS A 43 5.86 11.34 10.71
C HIS A 43 4.48 10.72 10.94
N SER A 44 3.40 11.46 10.65
CA SER A 44 2.02 10.99 10.89
C SER A 44 1.73 9.66 10.19
N GLU A 45 2.07 9.57 8.90
CA GLU A 45 1.93 8.37 8.08
C GLU A 45 2.80 7.24 8.62
N LYS A 46 4.07 7.55 8.95
CA LYS A 46 5.03 6.57 9.46
C LYS A 46 4.49 5.93 10.74
N HIS A 47 4.04 6.75 11.70
CA HIS A 47 3.44 6.28 12.94
C HIS A 47 2.14 5.49 12.69
N TYR A 48 1.31 5.93 11.75
CA TYR A 48 0.10 5.21 11.37
C TYR A 48 0.42 3.79 10.86
N PHE A 49 1.37 3.65 9.94
CA PHE A 49 1.76 2.35 9.41
C PHE A 49 2.55 1.50 10.43
N GLU A 50 3.28 2.11 11.38
CA GLU A 50 3.87 1.40 12.52
C GLU A 50 2.78 0.76 13.39
N ASN A 51 1.71 1.50 13.71
CA ASN A 51 0.58 0.96 14.45
C ASN A 51 -0.15 -0.15 13.70
N LEU A 52 -0.43 0.04 12.41
CA LEU A 52 -1.03 -0.99 11.56
C LEU A 52 -0.18 -2.27 11.51
N LYS A 53 1.15 -2.14 11.44
CA LYS A 53 2.06 -3.28 11.48
C LYS A 53 1.83 -4.14 12.73
N PHE A 54 1.69 -3.50 13.90
CA PHE A 54 1.43 -4.20 15.15
C PHE A 54 0.01 -4.80 15.19
N LEU A 55 -1.00 -4.04 14.78
CA LEU A 55 -2.40 -4.49 14.75
C LEU A 55 -2.62 -5.70 13.84
N LEU A 56 -1.89 -5.78 12.73
CA LEU A 56 -1.99 -6.86 11.75
C LEU A 56 -0.94 -7.97 11.94
N ASP A 57 -0.02 -7.85 12.92
CA ASP A 57 1.11 -8.76 13.14
C ASP A 57 1.93 -9.07 11.86
N VAL A 58 2.24 -8.03 11.06
CA VAL A 58 2.96 -8.15 9.79
C VAL A 58 4.42 -7.73 9.92
N GLN A 59 5.24 -8.58 10.55
CA GLN A 59 6.64 -8.26 10.88
C GLN A 59 7.55 -7.98 9.67
N ASN A 60 7.17 -8.46 8.48
CA ASN A 60 7.84 -8.24 7.19
C ASN A 60 7.65 -6.82 6.61
N VAL A 61 6.86 -5.97 7.27
CA VAL A 61 6.61 -4.58 6.87
C VAL A 61 7.52 -3.64 7.66
N THR A 62 8.16 -2.73 6.97
CA THR A 62 9.02 -1.68 7.55
C THR A 62 8.51 -0.31 7.11
N PRO A 63 7.76 0.40 7.95
CA PRO A 63 7.49 1.82 7.74
C PRO A 63 8.75 2.64 8.00
N LEU A 64 9.03 3.61 7.13
CA LEU A 64 10.19 4.49 7.23
C LEU A 64 9.80 5.89 6.75
N LYS A 65 10.16 6.91 7.51
CA LYS A 65 10.06 8.29 7.03
C LYS A 65 11.23 8.60 6.09
N SER A 66 10.94 9.20 4.95
CA SER A 66 11.93 9.68 4.00
C SER A 66 12.74 10.85 4.57
N THR A 67 13.97 11.01 4.09
CA THR A 67 14.75 12.22 4.31
C THR A 67 14.36 13.36 3.36
N TYR A 68 13.51 13.06 2.38
CA TYR A 68 12.99 13.99 1.38
C TYR A 68 11.51 14.28 1.68
N THR A 69 11.07 15.48 1.34
CA THR A 69 9.67 15.91 1.47
C THR A 69 9.04 16.16 0.10
N ASP A 70 9.70 15.73 -0.97
CA ASP A 70 9.22 15.82 -2.35
C ASP A 70 9.20 14.43 -2.98
N SER A 71 8.17 14.15 -3.80
CA SER A 71 7.94 12.81 -4.34
C SER A 71 9.10 12.30 -5.21
N TYR A 72 9.85 13.19 -5.88
CA TYR A 72 11.01 12.81 -6.68
C TYR A 72 12.17 12.33 -5.80
N GLY A 73 12.48 13.05 -4.73
CA GLY A 73 13.46 12.68 -3.71
C GLY A 73 13.11 11.36 -3.02
N VAL A 74 11.85 11.20 -2.61
CA VAL A 74 11.33 9.98 -1.98
C VAL A 74 11.51 8.77 -2.89
N VAL A 75 11.17 8.87 -4.19
CA VAL A 75 11.38 7.77 -5.14
C VAL A 75 12.85 7.45 -5.35
N ASN A 76 13.74 8.45 -5.42
CA ASN A 76 15.18 8.19 -5.52
C ASN A 76 15.72 7.47 -4.28
N GLN A 77 15.25 7.84 -3.09
CA GLN A 77 15.59 7.13 -1.86
C GLN A 77 15.08 5.68 -1.91
N ALA A 78 13.85 5.44 -2.36
CA ALA A 78 13.30 4.08 -2.55
C ALA A 78 14.18 3.24 -3.50
N ILE A 79 14.61 3.81 -4.63
CA ILE A 79 15.51 3.14 -5.59
C ILE A 79 16.85 2.80 -4.93
N LYS A 80 17.42 3.71 -4.13
CA LYS A 80 18.67 3.49 -3.40
C LYS A 80 18.53 2.34 -2.41
N LEU A 81 17.49 2.38 -1.57
CA LEU A 81 17.20 1.35 -0.57
C LEU A 81 16.95 -0.02 -1.22
N ALA A 82 16.25 -0.08 -2.36
CA ALA A 82 16.07 -1.31 -3.11
C ALA A 82 17.40 -1.93 -3.57
N LYS A 83 18.33 -1.10 -4.06
CA LYS A 83 19.65 -1.54 -4.52
C LYS A 83 20.53 -2.02 -3.36
N GLU A 84 20.46 -1.35 -2.22
CA GLU A 84 21.20 -1.73 -0.99
C GLU A 84 20.67 -3.07 -0.45
N ALA A 85 19.36 -3.18 -0.25
CA ALA A 85 18.70 -4.40 0.20
C ALA A 85 19.00 -5.61 -0.71
N LYS A 86 19.08 -5.39 -2.03
CA LYS A 86 19.47 -6.43 -3.00
C LYS A 86 20.91 -6.89 -2.83
N LYS A 87 21.86 -5.99 -2.51
CA LYS A 87 23.26 -6.36 -2.26
C LYS A 87 23.39 -7.23 -1.02
N ASP A 88 22.56 -6.98 -0.01
CA ASP A 88 22.54 -7.72 1.25
C ASP A 88 21.72 -9.02 1.18
N GLY A 89 21.16 -9.35 0.01
CA GLY A 89 20.32 -10.54 -0.18
C GLY A 89 18.94 -10.44 0.47
N ASN A 90 18.58 -9.29 1.04
CA ASN A 90 17.33 -9.03 1.74
C ASN A 90 16.38 -8.15 0.90
N PHE A 91 16.09 -8.58 -0.34
CA PHE A 91 15.31 -7.78 -1.28
C PHE A 91 13.88 -7.52 -0.79
N PHE A 92 13.35 -6.34 -1.14
CA PHE A 92 11.93 -6.03 -0.97
C PHE A 92 11.13 -6.64 -2.13
N GLY A 93 9.95 -7.19 -1.84
CA GLY A 93 8.96 -7.47 -2.89
C GLY A 93 8.28 -6.19 -3.35
N TYR A 94 7.88 -5.36 -2.39
CA TYR A 94 7.24 -4.07 -2.64
C TYR A 94 7.89 -2.94 -1.84
N ILE A 95 7.98 -1.77 -2.46
CA ILE A 95 8.27 -0.51 -1.81
C ILE A 95 7.11 0.43 -2.14
N PHE A 96 6.32 0.81 -1.14
CA PHE A 96 5.25 1.79 -1.28
C PHE A 96 5.79 3.17 -0.94
N CYS A 97 5.57 4.16 -1.80
CA CYS A 97 5.88 5.56 -1.52
C CYS A 97 4.58 6.32 -1.32
N VAL A 98 4.33 6.83 -0.11
CA VAL A 98 3.07 7.50 0.26
C VAL A 98 3.23 9.01 0.05
N PHE A 99 2.35 9.60 -0.75
CA PHE A 99 2.39 11.00 -1.17
C PHE A 99 1.08 11.72 -0.89
N ASP A 100 1.21 12.94 -0.40
CA ASP A 100 0.15 13.94 -0.38
C ASP A 100 0.12 14.64 -1.75
N LEU A 101 -0.97 14.51 -2.50
CA LEU A 101 -1.05 15.02 -3.87
C LEU A 101 -1.05 16.55 -3.94
N ASP A 102 -1.32 17.26 -2.85
CA ASP A 102 -1.22 18.72 -2.83
C ASP A 102 0.24 19.22 -2.77
N THR A 103 1.19 18.37 -2.39
CA THR A 103 2.65 18.65 -2.40
C THR A 103 3.33 18.20 -3.69
N VAL A 104 2.66 17.38 -4.53
CA VAL A 104 3.22 16.85 -5.78
C VAL A 104 3.38 17.96 -6.82
N GLN A 105 4.61 18.46 -6.94
CA GLN A 105 4.99 19.45 -7.96
C GLN A 105 5.72 18.81 -9.15
N ASP A 106 6.59 17.84 -8.88
CA ASP A 106 7.49 17.26 -9.88
C ASP A 106 7.02 15.88 -10.36
N LYS A 107 6.29 15.83 -11.48
CA LYS A 107 5.75 14.59 -12.05
C LYS A 107 6.83 13.62 -12.58
N ARG A 108 8.13 13.97 -12.60
CA ARG A 108 9.22 13.08 -13.04
C ARG A 108 9.37 11.83 -12.17
N PHE A 109 8.85 11.83 -10.93
CA PHE A 109 8.84 10.64 -10.08
C PHE A 109 8.12 9.46 -10.76
N LEU A 110 7.07 9.72 -11.56
CA LEU A 110 6.34 8.69 -12.30
C LEU A 110 7.24 7.98 -13.30
N GLU A 111 8.07 8.73 -14.02
CA GLU A 111 9.03 8.18 -14.98
C GLU A 111 10.12 7.36 -14.27
N LEU A 112 10.62 7.83 -13.12
CA LEU A 112 11.58 7.07 -12.30
C LEU A 112 11.01 5.72 -11.87
N ILE A 113 9.77 5.70 -11.36
CA ILE A 113 9.08 4.48 -10.96
C ILE A 113 8.93 3.54 -12.15
N LEU A 114 8.45 4.05 -13.30
CA LEU A 114 8.25 3.26 -14.50
C LEU A 114 9.56 2.62 -14.99
N ASN A 115 10.64 3.40 -15.07
CA ASN A 115 11.93 2.93 -15.53
C ASN A 115 12.52 1.89 -14.56
N PHE A 116 12.43 2.13 -13.25
CA PHE A 116 12.88 1.17 -12.24
C PHE A 116 12.09 -0.14 -12.33
N ASN A 117 10.75 -0.07 -12.38
CA ASN A 117 9.88 -1.25 -12.41
C ASN A 117 10.00 -2.06 -13.70
N LYS A 118 10.36 -1.43 -14.83
CA LYS A 118 10.69 -2.15 -16.08
C LYS A 118 12.01 -2.92 -15.97
N ALA A 119 13.02 -2.30 -15.36
CA ALA A 119 14.34 -2.89 -15.21
C ALA A 119 14.42 -3.93 -14.07
N ASN A 120 13.53 -3.87 -13.08
CA ASN A 120 13.57 -4.69 -11.88
C ASN A 120 12.40 -5.70 -11.81
N LYS A 121 12.74 -6.98 -11.66
CA LYS A 121 11.78 -8.08 -11.56
C LYS A 121 11.49 -8.51 -10.12
N ASP A 122 12.41 -8.22 -9.20
CA ASP A 122 12.36 -8.71 -7.82
C ASP A 122 11.60 -7.73 -6.91
N THR A 123 11.80 -6.42 -7.14
CA THR A 123 11.20 -5.34 -6.36
C THR A 123 10.34 -4.45 -7.24
N LYS A 124 9.14 -4.11 -6.77
CA LYS A 124 8.29 -3.07 -7.36
C LYS A 124 8.17 -1.85 -6.45
N ILE A 125 8.41 -0.67 -7.00
CA ILE A 125 8.11 0.60 -6.35
C ILE A 125 6.70 1.03 -6.78
N ILE A 126 5.85 1.39 -5.82
CA ILE A 126 4.44 1.67 -6.06
C ILE A 126 4.09 3.00 -5.37
N PRO A 127 3.56 3.99 -6.09
CA PRO A 127 3.09 5.22 -5.45
C PRO A 127 1.72 4.97 -4.79
N VAL A 128 1.53 5.52 -3.59
CA VAL A 128 0.27 5.52 -2.84
C VAL A 128 -0.10 6.97 -2.62
N TYR A 129 -1.35 7.33 -2.92
CA TYR A 129 -1.78 8.71 -2.99
C TYR A 129 -2.83 9.03 -1.93
N THR A 130 -2.81 10.25 -1.44
CA THR A 130 -3.92 10.87 -0.73
C THR A 130 -4.05 12.32 -1.21
N PHE A 131 -5.27 12.80 -1.41
CA PHE A 131 -5.53 14.19 -1.77
C PHE A 131 -6.71 14.73 -0.96
N PRO A 132 -6.52 15.83 -0.20
CA PRO A 132 -5.34 16.69 -0.23
C PRO A 132 -4.09 16.13 0.47
N CYS A 133 -4.26 15.57 1.67
CA CYS A 133 -3.17 15.15 2.55
C CYS A 133 -3.57 13.91 3.37
N ILE A 134 -2.67 13.42 4.24
CA ILE A 134 -2.93 12.24 5.09
C ILE A 134 -4.13 12.43 6.03
N GLU A 135 -4.45 13.64 6.48
CA GLU A 135 -5.58 13.86 7.38
C GLU A 135 -6.93 13.48 6.76
N LEU A 136 -7.05 13.45 5.42
CA LEU A 136 -8.20 12.83 4.77
C LEU A 136 -8.34 11.36 5.18
N TRP A 137 -7.25 10.60 5.11
CA TRP A 137 -7.25 9.19 5.47
C TRP A 137 -7.64 8.99 6.94
N PHE A 138 -7.26 9.92 7.82
CA PHE A 138 -7.69 9.92 9.21
C PHE A 138 -9.18 10.22 9.38
N ILE A 139 -9.73 11.20 8.65
CA ILE A 139 -11.19 11.47 8.61
C ILE A 139 -11.95 10.21 8.20
N LEU A 140 -11.44 9.45 7.22
CA LEU A 140 -12.10 8.24 6.72
C LEU A 140 -12.24 7.13 7.77
N HIS A 141 -11.51 7.17 8.89
CA HIS A 141 -11.73 6.24 10.00
C HIS A 141 -13.05 6.49 10.75
N TYR A 142 -13.62 7.68 10.62
CA TYR A 142 -14.85 8.10 11.30
C TYR A 142 -16.03 8.16 10.33
N GLU A 143 -15.86 8.77 9.16
CA GLU A 143 -16.93 8.92 8.17
C GLU A 143 -16.44 8.92 6.73
N CYS A 144 -17.35 8.64 5.79
CA CYS A 144 -17.08 8.85 4.37
C CYS A 144 -17.23 10.35 4.05
N HIS A 145 -16.13 11.00 3.64
CA HIS A 145 -16.11 12.43 3.35
C HIS A 145 -15.93 12.71 1.85
N THR A 146 -16.99 13.09 1.15
CA THR A 146 -16.97 13.29 -0.32
C THR A 146 -17.05 14.75 -0.75
N LYS A 147 -17.24 15.66 0.21
CA LYS A 147 -17.23 17.10 -0.05
C LYS A 147 -15.82 17.53 -0.46
N PRO A 148 -15.65 18.24 -1.60
CA PRO A 148 -14.34 18.76 -1.99
C PRO A 148 -13.81 19.77 -0.97
N PHE A 149 -12.50 19.68 -0.70
CA PHE A 149 -11.80 20.69 0.08
C PHE A 149 -11.35 21.84 -0.81
N ALA A 150 -11.21 23.03 -0.23
CA ALA A 150 -10.72 24.20 -0.91
C ALA A 150 -9.80 25.01 0.01
N LYS A 151 -8.90 25.79 -0.58
CA LYS A 151 -8.14 26.80 0.16
C LYS A 151 -9.10 27.80 0.78
N THR A 152 -8.86 28.17 2.04
CA THR A 152 -9.71 29.12 2.77
C THR A 152 -8.87 30.28 3.29
N GLY A 153 -9.09 31.48 2.75
CA GLY A 153 -8.26 32.65 3.08
C GLY A 153 -6.79 32.41 2.72
N ASN A 154 -5.91 32.52 3.72
CA ASN A 154 -4.47 32.27 3.57
C ASN A 154 -4.06 30.81 3.80
N LYS A 155 -5.00 29.93 4.15
CA LYS A 155 -4.73 28.52 4.44
C LYS A 155 -4.67 27.71 3.15
N SER A 156 -3.66 26.87 3.05
CA SER A 156 -3.58 25.81 2.05
C SER A 156 -4.75 24.84 2.18
N ILE A 157 -4.93 24.00 1.15
CA ILE A 157 -5.98 22.99 1.14
C ILE A 157 -5.69 21.91 2.21
N GLY A 158 -4.42 21.49 2.36
CA GLY A 158 -3.99 20.58 3.43
C GLY A 158 -4.24 21.16 4.83
N GLU A 159 -3.92 22.44 5.08
CA GLU A 159 -4.26 23.09 6.36
C GLU A 159 -5.77 23.11 6.64
N THR A 160 -6.60 23.28 5.61
CA THR A 160 -8.06 23.25 5.77
C THR A 160 -8.55 21.85 6.15
N VAL A 161 -8.01 20.80 5.53
CA VAL A 161 -8.33 19.40 5.90
C VAL A 161 -7.87 19.11 7.32
N LYS A 162 -6.65 19.50 7.67
CA LYS A 162 -6.08 19.30 9.00
C LYS A 162 -6.91 19.97 10.10
N GLU A 163 -7.35 21.20 9.89
CA GLU A 163 -8.22 21.89 10.84
C GLU A 163 -9.59 21.23 10.97
N THR A 164 -10.18 20.78 9.85
CA THR A 164 -11.43 20.02 9.87
C THR A 164 -11.24 18.75 10.70
N PHE A 165 -10.14 18.03 10.48
CA PHE A 165 -9.83 16.81 11.23
C PHE A 165 -9.68 17.06 12.74
N ILE A 166 -8.92 18.10 13.12
CA ILE A 166 -8.70 18.48 14.52
C ILE A 166 -10.00 18.91 15.19
N SER A 167 -10.77 19.78 14.53
CA SER A 167 -12.03 20.32 15.05
C SER A 167 -13.06 19.23 15.33
N ASP A 168 -13.22 18.32 14.38
CA ASP A 168 -14.37 17.42 14.35
C ASP A 168 -14.08 16.04 14.95
N TYR A 169 -12.79 15.63 15.03
CA TYR A 169 -12.41 14.25 15.38
C TYR A 169 -11.30 14.09 16.43
N CYS A 170 -10.15 14.77 16.31
CA CYS A 170 -9.04 14.64 17.28
C CYS A 170 -8.47 16.02 17.65
N PRO A 171 -9.04 16.73 18.65
CA PRO A 171 -8.58 18.06 19.07
C PRO A 171 -7.11 18.12 19.50
N ASP A 172 -6.56 17.02 19.99
CA ASP A 172 -5.17 16.91 20.45
C ASP A 172 -4.20 16.51 19.32
N TYR A 173 -4.66 16.38 18.07
CA TYR A 173 -3.80 15.93 16.98
C TYR A 173 -2.72 16.96 16.60
N HIS A 174 -1.49 16.46 16.55
CA HIS A 174 -0.36 17.05 15.84
C HIS A 174 0.53 15.91 15.31
N GLU A 175 1.45 16.22 14.41
CA GLU A 175 2.20 15.25 13.57
C GLU A 175 3.08 14.25 14.33
N THR A 176 3.31 14.52 15.61
CA THR A 176 4.12 13.71 16.53
C THR A 176 3.31 13.16 17.71
N ASN A 177 1.99 13.39 17.74
CA ASN A 177 1.11 12.80 18.76
C ASN A 177 0.80 11.35 18.39
N GLU A 178 1.71 10.45 18.78
CA GLU A 178 1.58 9.01 18.53
C GLU A 178 0.28 8.45 19.12
N SER A 179 -0.22 8.98 20.25
CA SER A 179 -1.43 8.47 20.91
C SER A 179 -2.71 8.72 20.11
N CYS A 180 -2.89 9.91 19.51
CA CYS A 180 -4.02 10.17 18.59
C CYS A 180 -3.93 9.18 17.40
N ILE A 181 -2.74 9.05 16.80
CA ILE A 181 -2.53 8.23 15.60
C ILE A 181 -2.76 6.74 15.86
N SER A 182 -2.28 6.23 16.99
CA SER A 182 -2.51 4.85 17.43
C SER A 182 -4.00 4.54 17.54
N SER A 183 -4.77 5.43 18.18
CA SER A 183 -6.22 5.24 18.37
C SER A 183 -6.98 5.26 17.05
N ILE A 184 -6.56 6.09 16.09
CA ILE A 184 -7.14 6.14 14.75
C ILE A 184 -6.94 4.79 14.04
N ALA A 185 -5.72 4.25 14.08
CA ALA A 185 -5.36 3.03 13.36
C ALA A 185 -6.20 1.79 13.74
N GLU A 186 -6.76 1.73 14.95
CA GLU A 186 -7.62 0.62 15.40
C GLU A 186 -8.87 0.43 14.52
N ASN A 187 -9.37 1.52 13.92
CA ASN A 187 -10.58 1.51 13.09
C ASN A 187 -10.29 1.40 11.57
N TYR A 188 -9.13 0.85 11.18
CA TYR A 188 -8.71 0.76 9.77
C TYR A 188 -9.74 0.11 8.83
N LYS A 189 -10.58 -0.82 9.34
CA LYS A 189 -11.65 -1.45 8.55
C LYS A 189 -12.71 -0.44 8.09
N MET A 190 -13.04 0.53 8.96
CA MET A 190 -13.96 1.61 8.62
C MET A 190 -13.34 2.53 7.56
N ALA A 191 -12.05 2.84 7.68
CA ALA A 191 -11.32 3.62 6.69
C ALA A 191 -11.30 2.95 5.32
N ILE A 192 -11.10 1.63 5.25
CA ILE A 192 -11.20 0.88 4.00
C ILE A 192 -12.60 0.99 3.39
N PHE A 193 -13.66 0.80 4.19
CA PHE A 193 -15.03 0.91 3.71
C PHE A 193 -15.33 2.31 3.17
N ASN A 194 -15.01 3.35 3.94
CA ASN A 194 -15.25 4.74 3.56
C ASN A 194 -14.39 5.17 2.37
N ALA A 195 -13.16 4.69 2.23
CA ALA A 195 -12.31 5.00 1.09
C ALA A 195 -12.81 4.37 -0.22
N ASN A 196 -13.34 3.14 -0.18
CA ASN A 196 -13.98 2.54 -1.36
C ASN A 196 -15.21 3.34 -1.79
N LYS A 197 -16.08 3.69 -0.82
CA LYS A 197 -17.26 4.53 -1.09
C LYS A 197 -16.89 5.91 -1.62
N LEU A 198 -15.84 6.53 -1.06
CA LEU A 198 -15.29 7.78 -1.57
C LEU A 198 -14.85 7.64 -3.03
N PHE A 199 -14.08 6.60 -3.35
CA PHE A 199 -13.61 6.38 -4.72
C PHE A 199 -14.78 6.26 -5.71
N GLU A 200 -15.79 5.45 -5.41
CA GLU A 200 -16.98 5.29 -6.28
C GLU A 200 -17.63 6.64 -6.60
N GLN A 201 -17.91 7.45 -5.57
CA GLN A 201 -18.55 8.76 -5.75
C GLN A 201 -17.67 9.74 -6.55
N GLN A 202 -16.36 9.72 -6.29
CA GLN A 202 -15.41 10.62 -6.93
C GLN A 202 -15.16 10.24 -8.39
N PHE A 203 -15.17 8.95 -8.69
CA PHE A 203 -15.12 8.43 -10.03
C PHE A 203 -16.35 8.87 -10.85
N ASP A 204 -17.55 8.76 -10.28
CA ASP A 204 -18.80 9.15 -10.94
C ASP A 204 -18.84 10.64 -11.32
N VAL A 205 -18.30 11.51 -10.47
CA VAL A 205 -18.23 12.96 -10.74
C VAL A 205 -16.94 13.40 -11.44
N GLY A 206 -16.04 12.45 -11.74
CA GLY A 206 -14.76 12.73 -12.41
C GLY A 206 -13.79 13.59 -11.59
N SER A 207 -13.87 13.55 -10.26
CA SER A 207 -13.04 14.30 -9.33
C SER A 207 -12.00 13.41 -8.65
N ILE A 208 -10.93 14.03 -8.13
CA ILE A 208 -9.98 13.42 -7.18
C ILE A 208 -9.94 14.21 -5.85
N ASN A 209 -10.83 15.19 -5.67
CA ASN A 209 -10.91 16.02 -4.48
C ASN A 209 -12.17 15.72 -3.65
N PRO A 210 -12.05 14.98 -2.53
CA PRO A 210 -10.87 14.25 -2.04
C PRO A 210 -10.70 12.84 -2.66
N ILE A 211 -9.55 12.18 -2.49
CA ILE A 211 -9.33 10.76 -2.87
C ILE A 211 -8.15 10.15 -2.10
N THR A 212 -8.10 8.83 -1.97
CA THR A 212 -6.92 8.11 -1.45
C THR A 212 -6.81 6.68 -1.99
N THR A 213 -5.59 6.14 -2.12
CA THR A 213 -5.33 4.73 -2.43
C THR A 213 -4.75 3.93 -1.26
N ILE A 214 -4.63 4.53 -0.07
CA ILE A 214 -4.06 3.86 1.12
C ILE A 214 -4.83 2.57 1.46
N HIS A 215 -6.16 2.56 1.29
CA HIS A 215 -6.97 1.36 1.52
C HIS A 215 -6.51 0.13 0.72
N GLN A 216 -5.97 0.30 -0.49
CA GLN A 216 -5.45 -0.81 -1.30
C GLN A 216 -4.17 -1.40 -0.69
N LEU A 217 -3.30 -0.54 -0.16
CA LEU A 217 -2.13 -0.97 0.60
C LEU A 217 -2.56 -1.74 1.85
N VAL A 218 -3.51 -1.21 2.63
CA VAL A 218 -3.99 -1.88 3.85
C VAL A 218 -4.63 -3.23 3.53
N LEU A 219 -5.37 -3.36 2.43
CA LEU A 219 -5.93 -4.64 1.98
C LEU A 219 -4.83 -5.68 1.70
N LEU A 220 -3.72 -5.30 1.06
CA LEU A 220 -2.58 -6.20 0.89
C LEU A 220 -1.97 -6.63 2.24
N LEU A 221 -1.86 -5.70 3.19
CA LEU A 221 -1.35 -6.03 4.53
C LEU A 221 -2.26 -7.02 5.26
N ILE A 222 -3.57 -6.89 5.11
CA ILE A 222 -4.56 -7.85 5.64
C ILE A 222 -4.37 -9.22 4.97
N GLU A 223 -4.22 -9.29 3.65
CA GLU A 223 -3.96 -10.56 2.95
C GLU A 223 -2.70 -11.26 3.47
N ILE A 224 -1.65 -10.49 3.77
CA ILE A 224 -0.40 -11.00 4.38
C ILE A 224 -0.65 -11.51 5.81
N SER A 225 -1.37 -10.74 6.62
CA SER A 225 -1.75 -11.12 7.99
C SER A 225 -2.54 -12.44 8.01
N ASP A 226 -3.54 -12.54 7.14
CA ASP A 226 -4.43 -13.70 7.00
C ASP A 226 -3.75 -14.89 6.30
N ARG A 227 -2.54 -14.71 5.77
CA ARG A 227 -1.75 -15.72 5.05
C ARG A 227 -2.53 -16.34 3.88
N THR A 228 -3.23 -15.51 3.11
CA THR A 228 -4.11 -15.93 2.00
C THR A 228 -3.37 -16.62 0.85
N ASN A 229 -2.02 -16.59 0.86
CA ASN A 229 -1.15 -17.18 -0.15
C ASN A 229 -1.25 -16.52 -1.55
N ASN A 230 -1.86 -15.34 -1.63
CA ASN A 230 -1.88 -14.46 -2.79
C ASN A 230 -1.56 -13.04 -2.35
N TYR A 231 -0.30 -12.64 -2.43
CA TYR A 231 0.18 -11.33 -1.97
C TYR A 231 0.48 -10.42 -3.17
N THR A 232 -0.49 -10.28 -4.07
CA THR A 232 -0.31 -9.49 -5.30
C THR A 232 -0.99 -8.15 -5.15
N TYR A 233 -0.22 -7.07 -5.18
CA TYR A 233 -0.79 -5.71 -5.21
C TYR A 233 -1.39 -5.40 -6.59
N PHE A 234 -2.66 -5.00 -6.62
CA PHE A 234 -3.34 -4.51 -7.82
C PHE A 234 -3.77 -3.07 -7.63
N ASP A 235 -3.11 -2.17 -8.35
CA ASP A 235 -3.48 -0.76 -8.32
C ASP A 235 -4.63 -0.47 -9.28
N LYS A 236 -5.85 -0.50 -8.76
CA LYS A 236 -7.05 -0.27 -9.58
C LYS A 236 -7.34 1.21 -9.81
N ILE A 237 -6.75 2.09 -8.99
CA ILE A 237 -7.13 3.51 -8.92
C ILE A 237 -6.00 4.43 -9.41
N ALA A 238 -4.74 4.00 -9.36
CA ALA A 238 -3.61 4.84 -9.75
C ALA A 238 -3.71 5.35 -11.19
N ASP A 239 -4.13 4.54 -12.16
CA ASP A 239 -4.27 5.00 -13.54
C ASP A 239 -5.28 6.16 -13.65
N TYR A 240 -6.39 6.09 -12.90
CA TYR A 240 -7.37 7.17 -12.82
C TYR A 240 -6.75 8.42 -12.19
N ILE A 241 -6.07 8.29 -11.04
CA ILE A 241 -5.41 9.42 -10.37
C ILE A 241 -4.33 10.05 -11.25
N VAL A 242 -3.45 9.25 -11.84
CA VAL A 242 -2.38 9.71 -12.73
C VAL A 242 -2.95 10.42 -13.95
N SER A 243 -4.07 9.94 -14.51
CA SER A 243 -4.77 10.63 -15.61
C SER A 243 -5.21 12.05 -15.21
N LYS A 244 -5.65 12.23 -13.96
CA LYS A 244 -6.10 13.52 -13.41
C LYS A 244 -4.94 14.43 -13.04
N ILE A 245 -3.88 13.88 -12.45
CA ILE A 245 -2.62 14.60 -12.20
C ILE A 245 -2.08 15.19 -13.51
N ASN A 246 -2.10 14.43 -14.60
CA ASN A 246 -1.59 14.91 -15.90
C ASN A 246 -2.48 15.97 -16.55
N GLN A 247 -3.76 16.06 -16.18
CA GLN A 247 -4.71 17.07 -16.69
C GLN A 247 -4.59 18.41 -15.94
N SER A 248 -4.19 18.40 -14.67
CA SER A 248 -3.92 19.60 -13.88
C SER A 248 -2.65 20.30 -14.40
N LYS A 249 -2.86 21.44 -15.07
CA LYS A 249 -1.82 22.37 -15.56
C LYS A 249 -1.27 23.23 -14.43
#